data_AF-A0A7V3WZV9-F1
#
_entry.id   AF-A0A7V3WZV9-F1
#
_cell.length_a   1.000
_cell.length_b   1.000
_cell.length_c   1.000
_cell.angle_alpha   90.00
_cell.angle_beta   90.00
_cell.angle_gamma   90.00
#
_symmetry.space_group_name_H-M   'P 1'
#
loop_
_entity.id
_entity.type
_entity.pdbx_description
1 polymer ?
#
loop_
_entity_poly.entity_id
_entity_poly.type
_entity_poly.pdbx_seq_one_letter_code
_entity_poly.pdbx_strand_id
1 'polypeptide(L)'
;WLSTRPTIPAPATRLWPGTWYVKAAKMIALDLEEAGIPVETESGRLDFHSLRGTYATLLARVGVNLQTAQALMRHSDPKLTAKTYTKLGITDFAETVRRLDVALPTRSRDNQKDSIQR
;
A
#
# COMPACT_ATOMS: atom_id res chain seq x y z
N TRP A 1 10.80 27.48 2.23
CA TRP A 1 10.11 26.96 3.43
C TRP A 1 10.87 25.78 4.03
N LEU A 2 11.43 24.86 3.23
CA LEU A 2 12.35 23.82 3.72
C LEU A 2 13.64 24.39 4.33
N SER A 3 14.13 25.55 3.86
CA SER A 3 15.36 26.19 4.33
C SER A 3 15.34 26.63 5.80
N THR A 4 14.17 26.71 6.44
CA THR A 4 14.01 27.09 7.85
C THR A 4 13.68 25.90 8.76
N ARG A 5 13.79 24.67 8.24
CA ARG A 5 13.53 23.45 9.01
C ARG A 5 14.61 23.24 10.08
N PRO A 6 14.24 23.05 11.36
CA PRO A 6 15.21 22.68 12.40
C PRO A 6 15.73 21.26 12.20
N THR A 7 17.04 21.05 12.37
CA THR A 7 17.67 19.72 12.27
C THR A 7 17.32 18.84 13.46
N ILE A 8 17.24 19.42 14.67
CA ILE A 8 16.75 18.78 15.89
C ILE A 8 15.76 19.77 16.55
N PRO A 9 14.45 19.58 16.38
CA PRO A 9 13.46 20.46 17.00
C PRO A 9 13.39 20.24 18.51
N ALA A 10 13.25 21.33 19.27
CA ALA A 10 12.83 21.23 20.67
C ALA A 10 11.40 20.64 20.76
N PRO A 11 11.00 20.06 21.92
CA PRO A 11 9.64 19.58 22.12
C PRO A 11 8.59 20.62 21.70
N ALA A 12 7.49 20.15 21.10
CA ALA A 12 6.41 20.97 20.53
C ALA A 12 6.78 21.91 19.36
N THR A 13 8.06 21.97 18.95
CA THR A 13 8.45 22.70 17.74
C THR A 13 8.06 21.90 16.50
N ARG A 14 7.40 22.55 15.53
CA ARG A 14 7.07 21.91 14.26
C ARG A 14 8.35 21.58 13.50
N LEU A 15 8.58 20.30 13.24
CA LEU A 15 9.69 19.85 12.38
C LEU A 15 9.56 20.42 10.97
N TRP A 16 8.34 20.57 10.46
CA TRP A 16 8.04 21.12 9.14
C TRP A 16 7.24 22.41 9.30
N PRO A 17 7.89 23.58 9.38
CA PRO A 17 7.22 24.86 9.57
C PRO A 17 6.46 25.33 8.32
N GLY A 18 5.62 26.35 8.48
CA GLY A 18 4.87 26.99 7.39
C GLY A 18 3.50 26.36 7.09
N THR A 19 2.96 26.68 5.91
CA THR A 19 1.61 26.28 5.47
C THR A 19 1.65 25.24 4.35
N TRP A 20 2.71 24.42 4.29
CA TRP A 20 2.91 23.45 3.22
C TRP A 20 1.72 22.49 3.08
N TYR A 21 1.12 22.07 4.20
CA TYR A 21 -0.01 21.14 4.23
C TYR A 21 -1.26 21.68 3.53
N VAL A 22 -1.41 23.01 3.45
CA VAL A 22 -2.49 23.69 2.71
C VAL A 22 -2.22 23.67 1.21
N LYS A 23 -0.94 23.62 0.81
CA LYS A 23 -0.49 23.66 -0.58
C LYS A 23 0.03 22.32 -1.09
N ALA A 24 -0.08 21.25 -0.30
CA ALA A 24 0.57 19.97 -0.57
C ALA A 24 0.19 19.37 -1.93
N ALA A 25 -1.09 19.47 -2.31
CA ALA A 25 -1.55 19.04 -3.63
C ALA A 25 -0.91 19.86 -4.77
N LYS A 26 -0.80 21.18 -4.61
CA LYS A 26 -0.15 22.06 -5.61
C LYS A 26 1.34 21.79 -5.71
N MET A 27 2.00 21.50 -4.59
CA MET A 27 3.43 21.17 -4.58
C MET A 27 3.70 19.89 -5.37
N ILE A 28 2.93 18.83 -5.11
CA ILE A 28 3.06 17.59 -5.89
C ILE A 28 2.72 17.80 -7.36
N ALA A 29 1.71 18.60 -7.68
CA ALA A 29 1.36 18.86 -9.09
C ALA A 29 2.54 19.45 -9.89
N LEU A 30 3.35 20.33 -9.29
CA LEU A 30 4.57 20.86 -9.93
C LEU A 30 5.62 19.75 -10.15
N ASP A 31 5.84 18.90 -9.15
CA ASP A 31 6.78 17.78 -9.27
C ASP A 31 6.33 16.77 -10.34
N LEU A 32 5.01 16.57 -10.48
CA LEU A 32 4.42 15.68 -11.49
C LEU A 32 4.54 16.25 -12.90
N GLU A 33 4.31 17.55 -13.07
CA GLU A 33 4.49 18.25 -14.34
C GLU A 33 5.93 18.13 -14.82
N GLU A 34 6.90 18.42 -13.95
CA GLU A 34 8.33 18.27 -14.25
C GLU A 34 8.71 16.82 -14.59
N ALA A 35 8.12 15.84 -13.89
CA ALA A 35 8.34 14.43 -14.16
C ALA A 35 7.59 13.88 -15.39
N GLY A 36 6.75 14.69 -16.05
CA GLY A 36 5.90 14.25 -17.16
C GLY A 36 4.83 13.23 -16.76
N ILE A 37 4.40 13.24 -15.49
CA ILE A 37 3.39 12.31 -14.95
C ILE A 37 2.02 13.01 -14.91
N PRO A 38 0.98 12.44 -15.54
CA PRO A 38 -0.36 13.02 -15.47
C PRO A 38 -0.91 13.06 -14.04
N VAL A 39 -1.44 14.21 -13.64
CA VAL A 39 -2.10 14.41 -12.32
C VAL A 39 -3.39 13.60 -12.20
N GLU A 40 -4.07 13.35 -13.32
CA GLU A 40 -5.30 12.55 -13.36
C GLU A 40 -5.16 11.47 -14.42
N THR A 41 -5.64 10.28 -14.08
CA THR A 41 -5.72 9.11 -14.95
C THR A 41 -7.09 8.43 -14.75
N GLU A 42 -7.37 7.39 -15.52
CA GLU A 42 -8.56 6.54 -15.31
C GLU A 42 -8.62 5.92 -13.91
N SER A 43 -7.46 5.72 -13.28
CA SER A 43 -7.35 5.18 -11.91
C SER A 43 -7.57 6.23 -10.81
N GLY A 44 -7.74 7.50 -11.19
CA GLY A 44 -8.01 8.62 -10.29
C GLY A 44 -6.95 9.72 -10.32
N ARG A 45 -6.97 10.54 -9.27
CA ARG A 45 -6.08 11.70 -9.11
C ARG A 45 -4.85 11.35 -8.27
N LEU A 46 -3.70 11.84 -8.70
CA LEU A 46 -2.44 11.81 -7.97
C LEU A 46 -2.26 13.12 -7.20
N ASP A 47 -2.38 13.05 -5.88
CA ASP A 47 -2.16 14.15 -4.95
C ASP A 47 -1.36 13.69 -3.71
N PHE A 48 -1.21 14.52 -2.69
CA PHE A 48 -0.47 14.13 -1.48
C PHE A 48 -1.12 12.96 -0.72
N HIS A 49 -2.44 12.84 -0.75
CA HIS A 49 -3.14 11.73 -0.10
C HIS A 49 -3.04 10.43 -0.91
N SER A 50 -2.89 10.50 -2.23
CA SER A 50 -2.70 9.32 -3.07
C SER A 50 -1.50 8.49 -2.65
N LEU A 51 -0.42 9.12 -2.16
CA LEU A 51 0.77 8.46 -1.61
C LEU A 51 0.44 7.57 -0.40
N ARG A 52 -0.52 7.99 0.43
CA ARG A 52 -1.02 7.20 1.56
C ARG A 52 -1.78 5.96 1.06
N GLY A 53 -2.52 6.09 -0.04
CA GLY A 53 -3.12 4.96 -0.73
C GLY A 53 -2.08 3.96 -1.25
N THR A 54 -1.01 4.46 -1.88
CA THR A 54 0.11 3.63 -2.35
C THR A 54 0.78 2.89 -1.20
N TYR A 55 1.06 3.57 -0.08
CA TYR A 55 1.61 2.93 1.11
C TYR A 55 0.74 1.77 1.61
N ALA A 56 -0.58 1.97 1.69
CA ALA A 56 -1.50 0.91 2.10
C ALA A 56 -1.50 -0.29 1.14
N THR A 57 -1.46 -0.04 -0.18
CA THR A 57 -1.36 -1.11 -1.19
C THR A 57 -0.02 -1.85 -1.08
N LEU A 58 1.08 -1.17 -0.78
CA LEU A 58 2.37 -1.83 -0.56
C LEU A 58 2.33 -2.75 0.67
N LEU A 59 1.74 -2.29 1.79
CA LEU A 59 1.54 -3.13 2.98
C LEU A 59 0.74 -4.41 2.65
N ALA A 60 -0.31 -4.27 1.84
CA ALA A 60 -1.09 -5.41 1.36
C ALA A 60 -0.25 -6.41 0.55
N ARG A 61 0.54 -5.92 -0.40
CA ARG A 61 1.36 -6.75 -1.31
C ARG A 61 2.45 -7.54 -0.59
N VAL A 62 3.03 -6.96 0.46
CA VAL A 62 4.01 -7.68 1.29
C VAL A 62 3.35 -8.64 2.30
N GLY A 63 2.02 -8.75 2.29
CA GLY A 63 1.27 -9.70 3.12
C GLY A 63 1.14 -9.29 4.59
N VAL A 64 1.24 -7.99 4.89
CA VAL A 64 1.00 -7.49 6.26
C VAL A 64 -0.45 -7.75 6.64
N ASN A 65 -0.67 -8.30 7.84
CA ASN A 65 -2.03 -8.53 8.34
C ASN A 65 -2.80 -7.23 8.58
N LEU A 66 -4.13 -7.31 8.61
CA LEU A 66 -5.02 -6.15 8.71
C LEU A 66 -4.75 -5.29 9.96
N GLN A 67 -4.46 -5.91 11.11
CA GLN A 67 -4.24 -5.22 12.38
C GLN A 67 -2.95 -4.39 12.35
N THR A 68 -1.87 -4.98 11.84
CA THR A 68 -0.59 -4.28 11.67
C THR A 68 -0.72 -3.17 10.63
N ALA A 69 -1.40 -3.43 9.50
CA ALA A 69 -1.67 -2.39 8.51
C ALA A 69 -2.51 -1.24 9.10
N GLN A 70 -3.53 -1.54 9.89
CA GLN A 70 -4.35 -0.54 10.58
C GLN A 70 -3.51 0.32 11.55
N ALA A 71 -2.63 -0.30 12.34
CA ALA A 71 -1.76 0.39 13.27
C ALA A 71 -0.77 1.32 12.55
N LEU A 72 -0.12 0.82 11.49
CA LEU A 72 0.82 1.60 10.66
C LEU A 72 0.12 2.78 9.97
N MET A 73 -1.09 2.53 9.45
CA MET A 73 -1.91 3.58 8.84
C MET A 73 -2.50 4.53 9.89
N ARG A 74 -2.59 4.15 11.16
CA ARG A 74 -3.30 4.89 12.22
C ARG A 74 -4.79 5.08 11.91
N HIS A 75 -5.44 4.05 11.38
CA HIS A 75 -6.89 4.06 11.18
C HIS A 75 -7.61 3.66 12.47
N SER A 76 -8.65 4.42 12.83
CA SER A 76 -9.50 4.12 14.00
C SER A 76 -10.43 2.94 13.77
N ASP A 77 -10.88 2.72 12.53
CA ASP A 77 -11.79 1.64 12.13
C ASP A 77 -11.10 0.69 11.14
N PRO A 78 -11.09 -0.64 11.39
CA PRO A 78 -10.57 -1.64 10.46
C PRO A 78 -11.15 -1.54 9.04
N LYS A 79 -12.40 -1.08 8.88
CA LYS A 79 -13.05 -0.89 7.56
C LYS A 79 -12.28 0.10 6.68
N LEU A 80 -11.64 1.10 7.27
CA LEU A 80 -10.82 2.07 6.51
C LEU A 80 -9.60 1.39 5.89
N THR A 81 -8.98 0.45 6.61
CA THR A 81 -7.85 -0.34 6.11
C THR A 81 -8.33 -1.40 5.13
N ALA A 82 -9.44 -2.10 5.39
CA ALA A 82 -9.95 -3.12 4.48
C ALA A 82 -10.29 -2.53 3.09
N LYS A 83 -10.79 -1.29 3.03
CA LYS A 83 -11.04 -0.56 1.78
C LYS A 83 -9.80 -0.40 0.89
N THR A 84 -8.57 -0.46 1.43
CA THR A 84 -7.38 -0.32 0.58
C THR A 84 -7.03 -1.60 -0.18
N TYR A 85 -7.53 -2.75 0.26
CA TYR A 85 -7.37 -4.02 -0.46
C TYR A 85 -8.17 -4.08 -1.76
N THR A 86 -9.13 -3.18 -1.99
CA THR A 86 -9.84 -3.09 -3.27
C THR A 86 -8.94 -2.65 -4.43
N LYS A 87 -7.76 -2.10 -4.13
CA LYS A 87 -6.75 -1.73 -5.12
C LYS A 87 -5.87 -2.92 -5.56
N LEU A 88 -6.00 -4.08 -4.92
CA LEU A 88 -5.32 -5.29 -5.38
C LEU A 88 -5.96 -5.78 -6.68
N GLY A 89 -5.12 -6.11 -7.64
CA GLY A 89 -5.53 -6.58 -8.96
C GLY A 89 -5.41 -8.09 -9.12
N ILE A 90 -5.82 -8.58 -10.29
CA ILE A 90 -5.75 -10.00 -10.65
C ILE A 90 -4.32 -10.56 -10.57
N THR A 91 -3.30 -9.74 -10.82
CA THR A 91 -1.90 -10.11 -10.70
C THR A 91 -1.49 -10.37 -9.25
N ASP A 92 -1.95 -9.53 -8.32
CA ASP A 92 -1.70 -9.68 -6.88
C ASP A 92 -2.36 -10.97 -6.35
N PHE A 93 -3.59 -11.27 -6.82
CA PHE A 93 -4.29 -12.50 -6.46
C PHE A 93 -3.62 -13.74 -7.03
N ALA A 94 -3.20 -13.72 -8.29
CA ALA A 94 -2.49 -14.83 -8.91
C ALA A 94 -1.17 -15.12 -8.18
N GLU A 95 -0.44 -14.08 -7.77
CA GLU A 95 0.77 -14.26 -6.95
C GLU A 95 0.47 -14.86 -5.59
N THR A 96 -0.58 -14.39 -4.92
CA THR A 96 -1.03 -14.95 -3.63
C THR A 96 -1.35 -16.44 -3.77
N VAL A 97 -2.08 -16.84 -4.81
CA VAL A 97 -2.40 -18.25 -5.08
C VAL A 97 -1.13 -19.07 -5.35
N ARG A 98 -0.18 -18.55 -6.13
CA ARG A 98 1.12 -19.23 -6.36
C ARG A 98 1.88 -19.48 -5.07
N ARG A 99 1.82 -18.57 -4.09
CA ARG A 99 2.47 -18.76 -2.78
C ARG A 99 1.82 -19.88 -1.95
N LEU A 100 0.52 -20.15 -2.14
CA LEU A 100 -0.14 -21.28 -1.48
C LEU A 100 0.37 -22.62 -1.99
N ASP A 101 0.72 -22.73 -3.28
CA ASP A 101 1.26 -23.96 -3.87
C ASP A 101 2.61 -24.36 -3.24
N VAL A 102 3.41 -23.37 -2.83
CA VAL A 102 4.66 -23.59 -2.07
C VAL A 102 4.39 -24.07 -0.64
N ALA A 103 3.25 -23.67 -0.06
CA ALA A 103 2.90 -23.96 1.32
C ALA A 103 2.14 -25.29 1.51
N LEU A 104 1.61 -25.87 0.43
CA LEU A 104 0.89 -27.14 0.47
C LEU A 104 1.84 -28.31 0.16
N PRO A 105 1.80 -29.41 0.93
CA PRO A 105 2.58 -30.59 0.59
C PRO A 105 2.15 -31.09 -0.80
N THR A 106 3.13 -31.37 -1.65
CA THR A 106 2.88 -31.94 -2.98
C THR A 106 2.07 -33.22 -2.79
N ARG A 107 0.85 -33.27 -3.33
CA ARG A 107 0.06 -34.51 -3.35
C ARG A 107 0.90 -35.55 -4.09
N SER A 108 1.45 -36.53 -3.38
CA SER A 108 2.06 -37.70 -4.00
C SER A 108 0.98 -38.39 -4.84
N ARG A 109 1.28 -38.65 -6.12
CA ARG A 109 0.36 -39.32 -7.05
C ARG A 109 0.21 -40.82 -6.77
N ASP A 110 0.76 -41.30 -5.65
CA ASP A 110 0.91 -42.73 -5.40
C ASP A 110 -0.37 -43.37 -4.83
N ASN A 111 -1.29 -42.60 -4.27
CA ASN A 111 -2.52 -43.13 -3.65
C ASN A 111 -3.67 -43.45 -4.62
N GLN A 112 -3.48 -43.36 -5.94
CA GLN A 112 -4.57 -43.57 -6.92
C GLN A 112 -4.53 -44.93 -7.64
N LYS A 113 -3.59 -45.84 -7.31
CA LYS A 113 -3.50 -47.15 -7.96
C LYS A 113 -4.14 -48.32 -7.20
N ASP A 114 -4.50 -48.17 -5.93
CA ASP A 114 -4.96 -49.30 -5.10
C ASP A 114 -6.49 -49.50 -5.04
N SER A 115 -7.29 -48.66 -5.71
CA SER A 115 -8.76 -48.72 -5.62
C SER A 115 -9.46 -49.37 -6.83
N ILE A 116 -8.73 -49.97 -7.78
CA ILE A 116 -9.32 -50.66 -8.95
C ILE A 116 -8.83 -52.11 -9.02
N GLN A 117 -8.89 -52.86 -7.92
CA GLN A 117 -8.86 -54.32 -7.92
C GLN A 117 -9.60 -54.86 -6.69
N ARG A 118 -10.93 -54.94 -6.75
CA ARG A 118 -11.76 -55.91 -6.00
C ARG A 118 -13.02 -56.21 -6.78
#